data_AF-A0A925N4U8-F1
#
_entry.id   AF-A0A925N4U8-F1
#
_cell.length_a   1.000
_cell.length_b   1.000
_cell.length_c   1.000
_cell.angle_alpha   90.00
_cell.angle_beta   90.00
_cell.angle_gamma   90.00
#
_symmetry.space_group_name_H-M   'P 1'
#
loop_
_entity.id
_entity.type
_entity.pdbx_description
1 polymer ?
#
loop_
_entity_poly.entity_id
_entity_poly.type
_entity_poly.pdbx_seq_one_letter_code
_entity_poly.pdbx_strand_id
1 'polypeptide(L)' 'VEDPDDDEFLETIDVPALMATAYDRLREYGYTLWTWNTEGDAHAGWITLSTDDEAMRIVAPALGVEVRAGNEAF' A
#
# COMPACT_ATOMS: atom_id res chain seq x y z
N VAL A 1 10.57 -11.69 -19.28
CA VAL A 1 9.60 -11.22 -18.28
C VAL A 1 9.32 -12.42 -17.42
N GLU A 2 9.67 -12.37 -16.13
CA GLU A 2 9.26 -13.39 -15.17
C GLU A 2 7.75 -13.32 -14.97
N ASP A 3 7.14 -14.48 -14.70
CA ASP A 3 5.70 -14.59 -14.46
C ASP A 3 5.37 -14.03 -13.06
N PRO A 4 4.54 -12.98 -12.94
CA PRO A 4 4.16 -12.43 -11.65
C PRO A 4 3.29 -13.37 -10.80
N ASP A 5 2.72 -14.41 -11.42
CA ASP A 5 1.88 -15.41 -10.77
C ASP A 5 2.66 -16.71 -10.43
N ASP A 6 3.99 -16.68 -10.48
CA ASP A 6 4.84 -17.83 -10.15
C ASP A 6 4.76 -18.19 -8.65
N ASP A 7 4.29 -19.40 -8.34
CA ASP A 7 4.10 -19.89 -6.98
C ASP A 7 5.42 -19.90 -6.16
N GLU A 8 6.58 -20.21 -6.76
CA GLU A 8 7.87 -20.24 -6.05
C GLU A 8 8.29 -18.83 -5.61
N PHE A 9 7.98 -17.83 -6.44
CA PHE A 9 8.17 -16.42 -6.10
C PHE A 9 7.20 -15.97 -5.01
N LEU A 10 5.91 -16.31 -5.14
CA LEU A 10 4.87 -15.91 -4.18
C LEU A 10 5.07 -16.55 -2.80
N GLU A 11 5.63 -17.76 -2.73
CA GLU A 11 5.95 -18.44 -1.47
C GLU A 11 7.15 -17.81 -0.73
N THR A 12 8.04 -17.10 -1.43
CA THR A 12 9.28 -16.56 -0.87
C THR A 12 9.23 -15.07 -0.60
N ILE A 13 8.27 -14.35 -1.19
CA ILE A 13 8.20 -12.90 -1.08
C ILE A 13 7.28 -12.43 0.06
N ASP A 14 7.73 -11.39 0.75
CA ASP A 14 7.00 -10.77 1.85
C ASP A 14 6.00 -9.72 1.34
N VAL A 15 4.77 -9.74 1.86
CA VAL A 15 3.70 -8.84 1.40
C VAL A 15 4.04 -7.36 1.66
N PRO A 16 4.58 -6.95 2.83
CA PRO A 16 5.17 -5.63 3.03
C PRO A 16 6.18 -5.20 1.96
N ALA A 17 7.05 -6.11 1.50
CA ALA A 17 8.03 -5.81 0.46
C ALA A 17 7.38 -5.57 -0.91
N LEU A 18 6.33 -6.36 -1.23
CA LEU A 18 5.50 -6.12 -2.42
C LEU A 18 4.77 -4.77 -2.34
N MET A 19 4.20 -4.43 -1.18
CA MET A 19 3.50 -3.16 -0.97
C MET A 19 4.43 -1.95 -1.12
N ALA A 20 5.66 -2.04 -0.59
CA ALA A 20 6.67 -1.00 -0.77
C ALA A 20 7.07 -0.85 -2.24
N THR A 21 7.29 -1.96 -2.95
CA THR A 21 7.59 -1.96 -4.39
C THR A 21 6.45 -1.33 -5.19
N ALA A 22 5.20 -1.70 -4.89
CA ALA A 22 4.02 -1.16 -5.54
C ALA A 22 3.87 0.34 -5.27
N TYR A 23 4.09 0.78 -4.04
CA TYR A 23 4.09 2.20 -3.67
C TYR A 23 5.10 3.00 -4.49
N ASP A 24 6.35 2.53 -4.57
CA ASP A 24 7.41 3.23 -5.31
C ASP A 24 7.07 3.34 -6.80
N ARG A 25 6.58 2.25 -7.40
CA ARG A 25 6.16 2.27 -8.81
C ARG A 25 4.96 3.18 -9.05
N LEU A 26 3.95 3.17 -8.17
CA LEU A 26 2.77 4.05 -8.30
C LEU A 26 3.12 5.53 -8.16
N ARG A 27 4.11 5.86 -7.31
CA ARG A 27 4.62 7.23 -7.14
C ARG A 27 5.19 7.81 -8.41
N GLU A 28 5.84 7.00 -9.25
CA GLU A 28 6.36 7.42 -10.56
C GLU A 28 5.24 7.94 -11.49
N TYR A 29 3.99 7.50 -11.28
CA TYR A 29 2.82 7.88 -12.07
C TYR A 29 1.89 8.87 -11.34
N GLY A 30 2.33 9.43 -10.21
CA GLY A 30 1.53 10.40 -9.47
C GLY A 30 0.40 9.79 -8.64
N TYR A 31 0.54 8.53 -8.23
CA TYR A 31 -0.38 7.87 -7.31
C TYR A 31 0.28 7.58 -5.97
N THR A 32 -0.56 7.41 -4.95
CA THR A 32 -0.15 7.00 -3.61
C THR A 32 -0.95 5.77 -3.21
N LEU A 33 -0.25 4.68 -2.88
CA LEU A 33 -0.84 3.51 -2.24
C LEU A 33 -0.93 3.76 -0.74
N TRP A 34 -2.14 3.61 -0.19
CA TRP A 34 -2.43 3.68 1.23
C TRP A 34 -2.77 2.30 1.74
N THR A 35 -2.24 1.97 2.90
CA THR A 35 -2.57 0.75 3.65
C THR A 35 -3.28 1.17 4.94
N TRP A 36 -4.16 0.32 5.46
CA TRP A 36 -4.74 0.48 6.79
C TRP A 36 -4.63 -0.80 7.60
N ASN A 37 -4.53 -0.65 8.92
CA ASN A 37 -4.47 -1.78 9.82
C ASN A 37 -5.84 -2.47 9.87
N THR A 38 -5.90 -3.74 9.45
CA THR A 38 -7.13 -4.54 9.54
C THR A 38 -7.26 -5.28 10.87
N GLU A 39 -6.29 -5.10 11.78
CA GLU A 39 -6.14 -5.81 13.06
C GLU A 39 -5.98 -7.34 12.93
N GLY A 40 -5.71 -7.85 11.71
CA GLY A 40 -5.48 -9.28 11.44
C GLY A 40 -4.45 -9.51 10.34
N ASP A 41 -4.33 -10.76 9.88
CA ASP A 41 -3.33 -11.19 8.88
C ASP A 41 -3.63 -10.72 7.43
N ALA A 42 -4.55 -9.78 7.26
CA ALA A 42 -4.96 -9.28 5.96
C ALA A 42 -4.40 -7.87 5.72
N HIS A 43 -3.84 -7.65 4.53
CA HIS A 43 -3.52 -6.30 4.08
C HIS A 43 -4.68 -5.73 3.28
N ALA A 44 -5.11 -4.53 3.63
CA ALA A 44 -6.09 -3.79 2.86
C ALA A 44 -5.62 -2.36 2.66
N GLY A 45 -6.19 -1.69 1.66
CA GLY A 45 -5.72 -0.40 1.22
C GLY A 45 -6.47 0.13 0.02
N TRP A 46 -6.10 1.32 -0.42
CA TRP A 46 -6.62 1.96 -1.62
C TRP A 46 -5.56 2.85 -2.26
N ILE A 47 -5.85 3.33 -3.45
CA ILE A 47 -4.95 4.21 -4.22
C ILE A 47 -5.64 5.56 -4.37
N THR A 48 -4.88 6.64 -4.17
CA THR A 48 -5.29 8.01 -4.49
C THR A 48 -4.32 8.66 -5.45
N LEU A 49 -4.70 9.82 -6.01
CA LEU A 49 -3.72 10.72 -6.62
C LEU A 49 -2.77 11.24 -5.54
N SER A 50 -1.51 11.46 -5.90
CA SER A 50 -0.49 11.99 -4.98
C SER A 50 -0.77 13.43 -4.57
N THR A 51 -1.57 14.16 -5.36
CA THR A 51 -2.06 15.50 -5.01
C THR A 51 -3.01 15.50 -3.81
N ASP A 52 -3.63 14.35 -3.51
CA ASP A 52 -4.59 14.21 -2.41
C ASP A 52 -3.93 13.73 -1.10
N ASP A 53 -2.60 13.59 -1.07
CA ASP A 53 -1.89 13.01 0.08
C ASP A 53 -2.16 13.73 1.39
N GLU A 54 -2.12 15.07 1.36
CA GLU A 54 -2.37 15.90 2.54
C GLU A 54 -3.82 15.73 3.01
N ALA A 55 -4.78 15.75 2.08
CA ALA A 55 -6.19 15.56 2.38
C ALA A 55 -6.44 14.17 2.99
N MET A 56 -5.79 13.12 2.48
CA MET A 56 -5.94 11.77 3.04
C MET A 56 -5.44 11.65 4.47
N ARG A 57 -4.30 12.27 4.80
CA ARG A 57 -3.79 12.29 6.18
C ARG A 57 -4.71 13.02 7.17
N ILE A 58 -5.59 13.88 6.67
CA ILE A 58 -6.58 14.60 7.49
C ILE A 58 -7.88 13.79 7.60
N VAL A 59 -8.41 13.32 6.46
CA VAL A 59 -9.73 12.69 6.39
C VAL A 59 -9.72 11.30 7.02
N ALA A 60 -8.69 10.48 6.79
CA ALA A 60 -8.67 9.10 7.28
C ALA A 60 -8.73 9.02 8.83
N PRO A 61 -7.91 9.75 9.60
CA PRO A 61 -8.04 9.78 11.05
C PRO A 61 -9.38 10.36 11.53
N ALA A 62 -9.93 11.35 10.82
CA ALA A 62 -11.23 11.92 11.14
C ALA A 62 -12.39 10.90 10.97
N LEU A 63 -12.21 9.92 10.08
CA LEU A 63 -13.12 8.79 9.87
C LEU A 63 -12.81 7.59 10.79
N GLY A 64 -11.80 7.70 11.67
CA GLY A 64 -11.37 6.61 12.55
C GLY A 64 -10.56 5.52 11.84
N VAL A 65 -9.97 5.84 10.69
CA VAL A 65 -9.18 4.92 9.88
C VAL A 65 -7.69 5.22 10.08
N GLU A 66 -6.95 4.29 10.68
CA GLU A 66 -5.49 4.41 10.79
C GLU A 66 -4.84 4.01 9.48
N VAL A 67 -4.37 5.00 8.72
CA VAL A 67 -3.72 4.80 7.43
C VAL A 67 -2.23 5.10 7.49
N ARG A 68 -1.47 4.36 6.69
CA ARG A 68 -0.04 4.59 6.42
C ARG A 68 0.20 4.50 4.92
N ALA A 69 1.31 5.05 4.46
CA ALA A 69 1.73 4.87 3.08
C ALA A 69 2.12 3.40 2.83
N GLY A 70 1.95 2.89 1.61
CA GLY A 70 2.21 1.49 1.29
C GLY A 70 3.68 1.03 1.47
N ASN A 71 4.62 1.98 1.58
CA ASN A 71 6.01 1.71 1.92
C ASN A 71 6.30 1.71 3.43
N GLU A 72 5.31 2.03 4.26
CA GLU A 72 5.39 1.96 5.70
C GLU A 72 4.76 0.64 6.16
N ALA A 73 5.49 -0.13 6.97
CA ALA A 73 4.97 -1.36 7.55
C ALA A 73 3.87 -1.04 8.58
N PHE A 74 2.87 -1.94 8.67
CA PHE A 74 1.90 -1.93 9.77
C PHE A 74 2.40 -2.71 10.97
#